data_AF-A0A1E1WPL7-F1
#
_entry.id   AF-A0A1E1WPL7-F1
#
_cell.length_a   1.000
_cell.length_b   1.000
_cell.length_c   1.000
_cell.angle_alpha   90.00
_cell.angle_beta   90.00
_cell.angle_gamma   90.00
#
_symmetry.space_group_name_H-M   'P 1'
#
loop_
_entity.id
_entity.type
_entity.pdbx_description
1 polymer ?
#
loop_
_entity_poly.entity_id
_entity_poly.type
_entity_poly.pdbx_seq_one_letter_code
_entity_poly.pdbx_strand_id
1 'polypeptide(L)'
;MKKVQGYDSFQRMNYLYQISKYIVDKNPALSSYYGNLIVNVAKKNVLKIHPEIKRQICKKCKCMLVHKTSASMKIKNKNKSKIIEWTCHTCGTKKILPTYKDGDNTVWLERPEAVVEIIS
;
A
#
# COMPACT_ATOMS: atom_id res chain seq x y z
N MET A 1 20.08 12.50 -15.87
CA MET A 1 19.38 11.82 -14.74
C MET A 1 20.35 10.89 -14.04
N LYS A 2 20.42 10.98 -12.71
CA LYS A 2 21.25 10.09 -11.88
C LYS A 2 20.63 8.69 -11.95
N LYS A 3 21.41 7.67 -12.33
CA LYS A 3 20.91 6.29 -12.44
C LYS A 3 20.77 5.70 -11.04
N VAL A 4 19.53 5.54 -10.58
CA VAL A 4 19.24 4.85 -9.32
C VAL A 4 18.96 3.38 -9.61
N GLN A 5 19.56 2.49 -8.83
CA GLN A 5 19.34 1.06 -8.99
C GLN A 5 17.84 0.74 -8.84
N GLY A 6 17.27 0.07 -9.84
CA GLY A 6 15.85 -0.28 -9.85
C GLY A 6 14.91 0.86 -10.26
N TYR A 7 15.41 1.98 -10.79
CA TYR A 7 14.59 3.12 -11.25
C TYR A 7 13.42 2.69 -12.15
N ASP A 8 13.70 1.95 -13.22
CA ASP A 8 12.66 1.47 -14.16
C ASP A 8 11.62 0.59 -13.47
N SER A 9 12.05 -0.21 -12.48
CA SER A 9 11.16 -1.06 -11.71
C SER A 9 10.27 -0.23 -10.77
N PHE A 10 10.80 0.83 -10.15
CA PHE A 10 10.00 1.76 -9.36
C PHE A 10 8.99 2.52 -10.21
N GLN A 11 9.39 3.01 -11.39
CA GLN A 11 8.47 3.63 -12.35
C GLN A 11 7.35 2.66 -12.76
N ARG A 12 7.70 1.42 -13.12
CA ARG A 12 6.73 0.38 -13.47
C ARG A 12 5.77 0.08 -12.33
N MET A 13 6.27 -0.04 -11.11
CA MET A 13 5.43 -0.27 -9.93
C MET A 13 4.48 0.91 -9.66
N ASN A 14 4.96 2.14 -9.83
CA ASN A 14 4.14 3.34 -9.70
C ASN A 14 3.01 3.36 -10.74
N TYR A 15 3.33 3.09 -12.00
CA TYR A 15 2.33 3.00 -13.07
C TYR A 15 1.25 1.95 -12.79
N LEU A 16 1.66 0.74 -12.40
CA LEU A 16 0.73 -0.33 -12.03
C LEU A 16 -0.13 0.04 -10.82
N TYR A 17 0.44 0.74 -9.83
CA TYR A 17 -0.29 1.22 -8.66
C TYR A 17 -1.38 2.22 -9.05
N GLN A 18 -1.06 3.20 -9.88
CA GLN A 18 -2.02 4.22 -10.34
C GLN A 18 -3.20 3.58 -11.11
N ILE A 19 -2.92 2.69 -12.05
CA ILE A 19 -3.97 1.97 -12.80
C ILE A 19 -4.80 1.09 -11.88
N SER A 20 -4.15 0.33 -11.00
CA SER A 20 -4.84 -0.55 -10.06
C SER A 20 -5.80 0.21 -9.14
N LYS A 21 -5.43 1.44 -8.74
CA LYS A 21 -6.27 2.34 -7.95
C LYS A 21 -7.43 2.92 -8.75
N TYR A 22 -7.20 3.31 -10.02
CA TYR A 22 -8.25 3.83 -10.89
C TYR A 22 -9.29 2.78 -11.28
N ILE A 23 -8.85 1.55 -11.58
CA ILE A 23 -9.73 0.51 -12.11
C ILE A 23 -10.53 -0.21 -11.01
N VAL A 24 -10.17 -0.05 -9.74
CA VAL A 24 -10.77 -0.82 -8.63
C VAL A 24 -12.27 -0.64 -8.50
N ASP A 25 -12.77 0.55 -8.85
CA ASP A 25 -14.18 0.90 -8.83
C ASP A 25 -14.97 0.15 -9.93
N LYS A 26 -14.35 -0.02 -11.09
CA LYS A 26 -14.97 -0.64 -12.28
C LYS A 26 -14.80 -2.16 -12.28
N ASN A 27 -13.61 -2.64 -11.94
CA ASN A 27 -13.25 -4.06 -11.97
C ASN A 27 -12.23 -4.41 -10.85
N PRO A 28 -12.72 -4.87 -9.69
CA PRO A 28 -11.87 -5.28 -8.57
C PRO A 28 -10.95 -6.47 -8.87
N ALA A 29 -11.34 -7.37 -9.79
CA ALA A 29 -10.51 -8.49 -10.19
C ALA A 29 -9.28 -8.03 -10.98
N LEU A 30 -9.46 -7.06 -11.87
CA LEU A 30 -8.37 -6.44 -12.63
C LEU A 30 -7.46 -5.59 -11.72
N SER A 31 -8.03 -4.88 -10.73
CA SER A 31 -7.23 -4.23 -9.69
C SER A 31 -6.35 -5.23 -8.93
N SER A 32 -6.90 -6.38 -8.56
CA SER A 32 -6.17 -7.48 -7.92
C SER A 32 -5.04 -8.02 -8.79
N TYR A 33 -5.27 -8.18 -10.10
CA TYR A 33 -4.24 -8.59 -11.07
C TYR A 33 -3.07 -7.61 -11.09
N TYR A 34 -3.32 -6.31 -11.23
CA TYR A 34 -2.26 -5.29 -11.18
C TYR A 34 -1.55 -5.25 -9.83
N GLY A 35 -2.28 -5.43 -8.72
CA GLY A 35 -1.70 -5.54 -7.38
C GLY A 35 -0.73 -6.72 -7.25
N ASN A 36 -1.04 -7.86 -7.86
CA ASN A 36 -0.12 -9.00 -7.92
C ASN A 36 1.12 -8.67 -8.77
N LEU A 37 0.96 -7.97 -9.89
CA LEU A 37 2.09 -7.54 -10.71
C LEU A 37 3.04 -6.61 -9.93
N ILE A 38 2.53 -5.65 -9.16
CA ILE A 38 3.35 -4.77 -8.30
C ILE A 38 4.21 -5.61 -7.35
N VAL A 39 3.60 -6.58 -6.67
CA VAL A 39 4.28 -7.46 -5.71
C VAL A 39 5.31 -8.34 -6.41
N ASN A 40 5.00 -8.85 -7.61
CA ASN A 40 5.91 -9.71 -8.37
C ASN A 40 7.12 -8.93 -8.90
N VAL A 41 6.93 -7.71 -9.39
CA VAL A 41 8.02 -6.81 -9.80
C VAL A 41 8.92 -6.49 -8.60
N ALA A 42 8.32 -6.18 -7.44
CA ALA A 42 9.09 -5.91 -6.22
C ALA A 42 9.91 -7.14 -5.78
N LYS A 43 9.30 -8.33 -5.75
CA LYS A 43 9.98 -9.57 -5.37
C LYS A 43 11.11 -9.94 -6.32
N LYS A 44 10.87 -9.89 -7.64
CA LYS A 44 11.86 -10.26 -8.66
C LYS A 44 13.10 -9.36 -8.61
N ASN A 45 12.92 -8.08 -8.31
CA ASN A 45 14.01 -7.11 -8.23
C ASN A 45 14.52 -6.85 -6.81
N VAL A 46 14.03 -7.59 -5.81
CA VAL A 46 14.39 -7.44 -4.38
C VAL A 46 14.17 -5.99 -3.88
N LEU A 47 13.10 -5.35 -4.35
CA LEU A 47 12.77 -3.97 -4.00
C LEU A 47 11.77 -3.91 -2.83
N LYS A 48 11.97 -2.92 -1.95
CA LYS A 48 11.02 -2.62 -0.87
C LYS A 48 9.91 -1.70 -1.41
N ILE A 49 8.65 -2.15 -1.27
CA ILE A 49 7.47 -1.35 -1.61
C ILE A 49 7.28 -0.25 -0.58
N HIS A 50 6.97 0.97 -1.03
CA HIS A 50 6.66 2.10 -0.15
C HIS A 50 5.53 1.74 0.86
N PRO A 51 5.65 2.08 2.15
CA PRO A 51 4.66 1.76 3.17
C PRO A 51 3.24 2.19 2.81
N GLU A 52 3.07 3.33 2.15
CA GLU A 52 1.77 3.84 1.72
C GLU A 52 1.09 2.91 0.70
N ILE A 53 1.82 2.54 -0.36
CA ILE A 53 1.35 1.57 -1.37
C ILE A 53 1.06 0.24 -0.67
N LYS A 54 1.96 -0.23 0.19
CA LYS A 54 1.78 -1.47 0.94
C LYS A 54 0.55 -1.41 1.83
N ARG A 55 0.21 -0.27 2.45
CA ARG A 55 -1.00 -0.06 3.28
C ARG A 55 -2.28 -0.11 2.44
N GLN A 56 -2.26 0.39 1.21
CA GLN A 56 -3.40 0.36 0.29
C GLN A 56 -3.60 -0.98 -0.44
N ILE A 57 -2.69 -1.95 -0.35
CA ILE A 57 -2.87 -3.26 -1.00
C ILE A 57 -3.40 -4.32 -0.02
N CYS A 58 -4.40 -5.11 -0.45
CA CYS A 58 -4.89 -6.25 0.32
C CYS A 58 -3.79 -7.31 0.53
N LYS A 59 -3.68 -7.88 1.74
CA LYS A 59 -2.64 -8.88 2.04
C LYS A 59 -2.84 -10.21 1.30
N LYS A 60 -4.08 -10.59 0.97
CA LYS A 60 -4.44 -11.85 0.29
C LYS A 60 -4.54 -11.67 -1.22
N CYS A 61 -5.63 -11.09 -1.72
CA CYS A 61 -5.88 -10.95 -3.16
C CYS A 61 -5.09 -9.84 -3.88
N LYS A 62 -4.42 -8.97 -3.13
CA LYS A 62 -3.71 -7.78 -3.64
C LYS A 62 -4.59 -6.70 -4.30
N CYS A 63 -5.92 -6.79 -4.20
CA CYS A 63 -6.83 -5.71 -4.58
C CYS A 63 -6.48 -4.41 -3.84
N MET A 64 -6.62 -3.26 -4.51
CA MET A 64 -6.48 -1.96 -3.86
C MET A 64 -7.61 -1.76 -2.85
N LEU A 65 -7.26 -1.19 -1.70
CA LEU A 65 -8.15 -0.88 -0.59
C LEU A 65 -8.45 0.62 -0.63
N VAL A 66 -9.57 0.97 -1.25
CA VAL A 66 -10.10 2.32 -1.32
C VAL A 66 -11.33 2.38 -0.42
N HIS A 67 -11.35 3.36 0.47
CA HIS A 67 -12.42 3.51 1.44
C HIS A 67 -13.77 3.69 0.74
N LYS A 68 -14.81 2.98 1.21
CA LYS A 68 -16.19 2.96 0.68
C LYS A 68 -16.36 2.32 -0.71
N THR A 69 -15.32 2.24 -1.53
CA THR A 69 -15.38 1.61 -2.86
C THR A 69 -15.07 0.11 -2.81
N SER A 70 -13.85 -0.26 -2.43
CA SER A 70 -13.37 -1.65 -2.49
C SER A 70 -13.07 -2.25 -1.12
N ALA A 71 -13.07 -1.41 -0.09
CA ALA A 71 -12.84 -1.80 1.28
C ALA A 71 -13.56 -0.89 2.29
N SER A 72 -13.98 -1.50 3.40
CA SER A 72 -14.50 -0.77 4.55
C SER A 72 -13.37 -0.50 5.54
N MET A 73 -13.21 0.75 5.96
CA MET A 73 -12.27 1.15 7.01
C MET A 73 -13.06 1.46 8.28
N LYS A 74 -12.66 0.89 9.42
CA LYS A 74 -13.23 1.18 10.73
C LYS A 74 -12.10 1.47 11.72
N ILE A 75 -12.28 2.47 12.56
CA ILE A 75 -11.41 2.72 13.71
C ILE A 75 -12.01 1.98 14.90
N LYS A 76 -11.24 1.11 15.53
CA LYS A 76 -11.66 0.35 16.71
C LYS A 76 -10.73 0.65 17.88
N ASN A 77 -11.26 0.65 19.09
CA ASN A 77 -10.45 0.59 20.29
C ASN A 77 -10.15 -0.87 20.60
N LYS A 78 -8.86 -1.22 20.74
CA LYS A 78 -8.43 -2.54 21.20
C LYS A 78 -7.51 -2.33 22.41
N ASN A 79 -7.97 -2.75 23.58
CA ASN A 79 -7.32 -2.48 24.87
C ASN A 79 -7.05 -0.97 25.05
N LYS A 80 -5.79 -0.59 25.27
CA LYS A 80 -5.36 0.80 25.48
C LYS A 80 -5.11 1.58 24.19
N SER A 81 -5.06 0.95 23.01
CA SER A 81 -4.73 1.61 21.73
C SER A 81 -5.89 1.65 20.72
N LYS A 82 -5.84 2.62 19.81
CA LYS A 82 -6.73 2.67 18.64
C LYS A 82 -6.11 1.80 17.54
N ILE A 83 -6.92 1.17 16.72
CA ILE A 83 -6.49 0.43 15.53
C ILE A 83 -7.36 0.83 14.33
N ILE A 84 -6.76 0.83 13.14
CA ILE A 84 -7.48 0.99 11.87
C ILE A 84 -7.62 -0.39 11.26
N GLU A 85 -8.87 -0.88 11.16
CA GLU A 85 -9.20 -2.15 10.51
C GLU A 85 -9.76 -1.89 9.12
N TRP A 86 -9.07 -2.39 8.11
CA TRP A 86 -9.52 -2.47 6.73
C TRP A 86 -10.11 -3.84 6.45
N THR A 87 -11.30 -3.90 5.86
CA THR A 87 -11.93 -5.14 5.40
C THR A 87 -12.10 -5.07 3.88
N CYS A 88 -11.46 -5.99 3.16
CA CYS A 88 -11.56 -6.07 1.70
C CYS A 88 -12.91 -6.66 1.28
N HIS A 89 -13.63 -6.00 0.38
CA HIS A 89 -14.93 -6.49 -0.13
C HIS A 89 -14.76 -7.68 -1.08
N THR A 90 -13.63 -7.75 -1.81
CA THR A 90 -13.37 -8.81 -2.80
C THR A 90 -13.10 -10.18 -2.16
N CYS A 91 -12.39 -10.24 -1.03
CA CYS A 91 -11.98 -11.51 -0.41
C CYS A 91 -12.24 -11.63 1.10
N GLY A 92 -12.91 -10.64 1.70
CA GLY A 92 -13.24 -10.60 3.13
C GLY A 92 -12.06 -10.45 4.08
N THR A 93 -10.83 -10.38 3.56
CA THR A 93 -9.62 -10.38 4.39
C THR A 93 -9.48 -9.06 5.16
N LYS A 94 -9.23 -9.18 6.47
CA LYS A 94 -9.00 -8.03 7.36
C LYS A 94 -7.52 -7.68 7.45
N LYS A 95 -7.23 -6.39 7.42
CA LYS A 95 -5.90 -5.80 7.59
C LYS A 95 -5.96 -4.76 8.69
N ILE A 96 -5.09 -4.93 9.69
CA ILE A 96 -5.09 -4.09 10.89
C ILE A 96 -3.82 -3.24 10.84
N LEU A 97 -3.98 -1.94 11.02
CA LEU A 97 -2.89 -0.99 11.22
C LEU A 97 -2.96 -0.49 12.66
N PRO A 98 -1.87 -0.61 13.45
CA PRO A 98 -1.84 -0.04 14.79
C PRO A 98 -1.83 1.48 14.70
N THR A 99 -2.46 2.14 15.67
CA THR A 99 -2.29 3.59 15.89
C THR A 99 -1.93 3.82 17.35
N TYR A 100 -0.87 4.58 17.58
CA TYR A 100 -0.44 4.99 18.90
C TYR A 100 -1.23 6.23 19.31
N LYS A 101 -1.76 6.25 20.54
CA LYS A 101 -2.56 7.37 21.06
C LYS A 101 -1.69 8.56 21.46
N ASP A 102 -0.50 8.28 21.99
CA ASP A 102 0.35 9.27 22.69
C ASP A 102 1.72 9.45 22.02
N GLY A 103 1.83 9.10 20.72
CA GLY A 103 3.11 9.07 20.03
C GLY A 103 3.03 9.38 18.54
N ASP A 104 4.21 9.69 18.00
CA ASP A 104 4.44 9.89 16.58
C ASP A 104 4.11 8.61 15.78
N ASN A 105 3.14 8.70 14.87
CA ASN A 105 2.72 7.60 13.99
C ASN A 105 3.43 7.64 12.62
N THR A 106 4.44 8.51 12.46
CA THR A 106 5.23 8.57 11.21
C THR A 106 6.01 7.28 11.02
N VAL A 107 6.07 6.84 9.76
CA VAL A 107 6.92 5.71 9.39
C VAL A 107 8.36 6.22 9.27
N TRP A 108 9.35 5.37 9.57
CA TRP A 108 10.77 5.72 9.41
C TRP A 108 11.09 6.41 8.08
N LEU A 109 10.50 5.94 6.97
CA LEU A 109 10.71 6.52 5.63
C LEU A 109 10.15 7.93 5.44
N GLU A 110 9.24 8.39 6.30
CA GLU A 110 8.65 9.73 6.26
C GLU A 110 9.50 10.75 7.04
N ARG A 111 10.51 10.29 7.79
CA ARG A 111 11.40 11.17 8.54
C ARG A 111 12.47 11.77 7.62
N PRO A 112 12.76 13.08 7.71
CA PRO A 112 13.72 13.73 6.82
C PRO A 112 15.13 13.12 6.93
N GLU A 113 15.53 12.70 8.14
CA GLU A 113 16.82 12.04 8.41
C GLU A 113 16.99 10.70 7.68
N ALA A 114 15.87 10.03 7.35
CA ALA A 114 15.90 8.75 6.63
C ALA A 114 15.97 8.94 5.11
N VAL A 115 15.77 10.16 4.61
CA VAL A 115 15.75 10.48 3.18
C VAL A 115 17.15 10.92 2.75
N VAL A 116 17.82 10.08 1.97
CA VAL A 116 19.14 10.41 1.41
C VAL A 116 18.98 11.38 0.23
N GLU A 117 18.08 11.08 -0.70
CA GLU A 117 17.82 11.88 -1.91
C GLU A 117 16.36 11.74 -2.35
N ILE A 118 15.77 12.83 -2.84
CA ILE A 118 14.45 12.83 -3.51
C ILE A 118 14.69 12.92 -5.02
N ILE A 119 14.25 11.90 -5.74
CA ILE A 119 14.38 11.83 -7.19
C ILE A 119 13.09 12.40 -7.76
N SER A 120 13.17 13.62 -8.34
CA SER A 120 12.07 14.27 -9.06
C SER A 120 12.19 14.08 -10.57
#